data_AF-A0A7M4DHQ0-F1
#
_entry.id   AF-A0A7M4DHQ0-F1
#
_cell.length_a   1.000
_cell.length_b   1.000
_cell.length_c   1.000
_cell.angle_alpha   90.00
_cell.angle_beta   90.00
_cell.angle_gamma   90.00
#
_symmetry.space_group_name_H-M   'P 1'
#
loop_
_entity.id
_entity.type
_entity.pdbx_description
1 polymer ?
#
loop_
_entity_poly.entity_id
_entity_poly.type
_entity_poly.pdbx_seq_one_letter_code
_entity_poly.pdbx_strand_id
1 'polypeptide(L)'
;MPDSADPLGWMGASDLAAGATITVLRGVDGATVLRAFGARGTPVLPATRMQEAGSEALPRPWAVVAAIGERVVVVEPNGYVGVNPVVLRHASRGGLAVCVYWNVNMLTDVEIAENGAVIGGINDMQPHGAKRFRELAGPLGLPGPDLDPLDAIAWGLRAQARLAGLSLTAELWQHLQNQPCAYHLLPPLPEQHPTRRTWHQEVAPLAGAVVAADRSIVTELTWQAMSQVAGAVGAEQRAEVASALANRAFDGAADLAARRAFLGAGNDLVLWRMLYAATNPDAPSALLDVLADASFLLDPGAFASLLARVRTHLSA
;
A
#
# COMPACT_ATOMS: atom_id res chain seq x y z
N MET A 1 -24.01 32.78 -3.55
CA MET A 1 -23.79 31.37 -3.14
C MET A 1 -22.89 31.41 -1.91
N PRO A 2 -23.12 30.60 -0.87
CA PRO A 2 -22.32 30.67 0.34
C PRO A 2 -20.97 29.99 0.10
N ASP A 3 -20.06 30.70 -0.59
CA ASP A 3 -18.69 30.27 -0.91
C ASP A 3 -17.69 30.90 0.06
N SER A 4 -17.69 30.47 1.33
CA SER A 4 -16.56 30.73 2.23
C SER A 4 -16.49 29.85 3.50
N ALA A 5 -17.25 28.75 3.57
CA ALA A 5 -17.01 27.78 4.63
C ALA A 5 -15.77 26.98 4.22
N ASP A 6 -14.69 27.09 5.01
CA ASP A 6 -13.50 26.25 4.88
C ASP A 6 -13.93 24.79 4.65
N PRO A 7 -13.74 24.22 3.44
CA PRO A 7 -14.23 22.88 3.11
C PRO A 7 -13.56 21.80 3.97
N LEU A 8 -12.46 22.14 4.65
CA LEU A 8 -11.70 21.28 5.54
C LEU A 8 -11.95 21.61 7.02
N GLY A 9 -12.72 22.65 7.34
CA GLY A 9 -12.89 23.13 8.72
C GLY A 9 -13.46 22.06 9.66
N TRP A 10 -14.33 21.19 9.14
CA TRP A 10 -14.85 20.05 9.90
C TRP A 10 -13.80 18.97 10.16
N MET A 11 -12.84 18.78 9.25
CA MET A 11 -11.77 17.80 9.41
C MET A 11 -10.86 18.18 10.57
N GLY A 12 -10.47 19.45 10.64
CA GLY A 12 -9.65 19.97 11.73
C GLY A 12 -10.31 19.88 13.10
N ALA A 13 -11.66 19.84 13.16
CA ALA A 13 -12.43 19.66 14.38
C ALA A 13 -12.76 18.19 14.72
N SER A 14 -12.37 17.24 13.86
CA SER A 14 -12.68 15.82 14.01
C SER A 14 -11.49 15.00 14.51
N ASP A 15 -11.76 13.74 14.88
CA ASP A 15 -10.74 12.73 15.18
C ASP A 15 -9.93 12.28 13.94
N LEU A 16 -10.29 12.74 12.73
CA LEU A 16 -9.54 12.51 11.50
C LEU A 16 -8.47 13.59 11.23
N ALA A 17 -8.38 14.63 12.07
CA ALA A 17 -7.47 15.76 11.86
C ALA A 17 -6.00 15.33 11.71
N ALA A 18 -5.57 14.35 12.49
CA ALA A 18 -4.19 13.84 12.46
C ALA A 18 -3.84 13.03 11.20
N GLY A 19 -4.85 12.61 10.42
CA GLY A 19 -4.66 11.79 9.23
C GLY A 19 -5.85 10.90 8.96
N ALA A 20 -6.17 10.71 7.69
CA ALA A 20 -7.08 9.65 7.26
C ALA A 20 -6.87 9.29 5.79
N THR A 21 -7.37 8.12 5.42
CA THR A 21 -7.71 7.81 4.03
C THR A 21 -9.22 7.73 3.89
N ILE A 22 -9.78 8.45 2.93
CA ILE A 22 -11.19 8.40 2.56
C ILE A 22 -11.27 7.88 1.14
N THR A 23 -11.92 6.74 0.92
CA THR A 23 -12.22 6.22 -0.42
C THR A 23 -13.71 6.21 -0.64
N VAL A 24 -14.18 6.87 -1.70
CA VAL A 24 -15.58 6.84 -2.12
C VAL A 24 -15.69 6.08 -3.43
N LEU A 25 -16.62 5.12 -3.47
CA LEU A 25 -16.84 4.26 -4.62
C LEU A 25 -18.28 4.36 -5.14
N ARG A 26 -18.43 4.29 -6.47
CA ARG A 26 -19.72 4.19 -7.16
C ARG A 26 -19.72 3.01 -8.13
N GLY A 27 -20.90 2.42 -8.34
CA GLY A 27 -21.09 1.31 -9.27
C GLY A 27 -20.51 -0.04 -8.78
N VAL A 28 -20.14 -0.13 -7.50
CA VAL A 28 -19.63 -1.34 -6.86
C VAL A 28 -20.35 -1.59 -5.54
N ASP A 29 -20.57 -2.86 -5.21
CA ASP A 29 -21.21 -3.25 -3.94
C ASP A 29 -20.23 -3.28 -2.76
N GLY A 30 -20.77 -3.13 -1.55
CA GLY A 30 -19.96 -3.14 -0.33
C GLY A 30 -19.20 -4.45 -0.09
N ALA A 31 -19.71 -5.59 -0.57
CA ALA A 31 -19.04 -6.88 -0.42
C ALA A 31 -17.73 -6.94 -1.24
N THR A 32 -17.73 -6.35 -2.44
CA THR A 32 -16.55 -6.21 -3.30
C THR A 32 -15.52 -5.31 -2.64
N VAL A 33 -15.95 -4.19 -2.06
CA VAL A 33 -15.08 -3.27 -1.32
C VAL A 33 -14.45 -3.95 -0.10
N LEU A 34 -15.25 -4.63 0.74
CA LEU A 34 -14.75 -5.38 1.90
C LEU A 34 -13.71 -6.43 1.50
N ARG A 35 -13.93 -7.16 0.41
CA ARG A 35 -12.93 -8.14 -0.10
C ARG A 35 -11.66 -7.46 -0.57
N ALA A 36 -11.76 -6.35 -1.31
CA ALA A 36 -10.61 -5.62 -1.85
C ALA A 36 -9.71 -5.03 -0.77
N PHE A 37 -10.30 -4.43 0.27
CA PHE A 37 -9.58 -3.93 1.45
C PHE A 37 -9.10 -5.03 2.39
N GLY A 38 -9.51 -6.28 2.14
CA GLY A 38 -9.14 -7.42 2.98
C GLY A 38 -9.77 -7.36 4.37
N ALA A 39 -10.99 -6.83 4.48
CA ALA A 39 -11.73 -6.77 5.73
C ALA A 39 -11.88 -8.16 6.39
N ARG A 40 -11.79 -8.21 7.73
CA ARG A 40 -11.86 -9.43 8.53
C ARG A 40 -12.83 -9.29 9.70
N GLY A 41 -13.47 -10.42 10.03
CA GLY A 41 -14.37 -10.54 11.17
C GLY A 41 -15.73 -9.89 10.94
N THR A 42 -16.52 -9.85 12.01
CA THR A 42 -17.79 -9.13 12.06
C THR A 42 -17.54 -7.64 12.30
N PRO A 43 -18.35 -6.73 11.73
CA PRO A 43 -18.18 -5.32 12.01
C PRO A 43 -18.49 -4.99 13.47
N VAL A 44 -17.78 -4.01 13.99
CA VAL A 44 -17.99 -3.44 15.34
C VAL A 44 -18.19 -1.92 15.23
N LEU A 45 -18.47 -1.27 16.36
CA LEU A 45 -18.49 0.19 16.40
C LEU A 45 -17.08 0.76 16.16
N PRO A 46 -16.94 1.86 15.39
CA PRO A 46 -15.66 2.53 15.19
C PRO A 46 -14.93 2.88 16.49
N ALA A 47 -15.66 3.26 17.54
CA ALA A 47 -15.10 3.53 18.87
C ALA A 47 -14.32 2.34 19.45
N THR A 48 -14.76 1.10 19.19
CA THR A 48 -14.05 -0.11 19.62
C THR A 48 -12.69 -0.22 18.93
N ARG A 49 -12.63 -0.01 17.61
CA ARG A 49 -11.35 -0.05 16.87
C ARG A 49 -10.43 1.10 17.23
N MET A 50 -10.98 2.28 17.47
CA MET A 50 -10.23 3.44 17.96
C MET A 50 -9.56 3.14 19.30
N GLN A 51 -10.29 2.52 20.24
CA GLN A 51 -9.76 2.14 21.55
C GLN A 51 -8.65 1.08 21.43
N GLU A 52 -8.86 0.05 20.61
CA GLU A 52 -7.83 -0.96 20.32
C GLU A 52 -6.57 -0.32 19.74
N ALA A 53 -6.73 0.55 18.74
CA ALA A 53 -5.61 1.23 18.09
C ALA A 53 -4.82 2.13 19.05
N GLY A 54 -5.48 2.77 20.03
CA GLY A 54 -4.81 3.56 21.06
C GLY A 54 -4.09 2.72 22.12
N SER A 55 -4.35 1.41 22.21
CA SER A 55 -3.77 0.51 23.21
C SER A 55 -2.60 -0.34 22.70
N GLU A 56 -2.49 -0.50 21.38
CA GLU A 56 -1.43 -1.31 20.75
C GLU A 56 -0.18 -0.46 20.47
N ALA A 57 1.00 -1.05 20.66
CA ALA A 57 2.26 -0.39 20.28
C ALA A 57 2.39 -0.19 18.76
N LEU A 58 1.74 -1.07 17.98
CA LEU A 58 1.62 -1.00 16.53
C LEU A 58 0.18 -1.34 16.16
N PRO A 59 -0.69 -0.33 15.97
CA PRO A 59 -2.11 -0.57 15.73
C PRO A 59 -2.34 -1.28 14.40
N ARG A 60 -3.13 -2.36 14.44
CA ARG A 60 -3.59 -3.02 13.20
C ARG A 60 -4.42 -2.06 12.34
N PRO A 61 -4.24 -2.04 11.01
CA PRO A 61 -5.08 -1.24 10.15
C PRO A 61 -6.54 -1.67 10.29
N TRP A 62 -7.42 -0.69 10.25
CA TRP A 62 -8.84 -0.87 10.33
C TRP A 62 -9.53 0.22 9.53
N ALA A 63 -10.77 -0.03 9.14
CA ALA A 63 -11.57 0.93 8.41
C ALA A 63 -13.05 0.84 8.77
N VAL A 64 -13.73 1.97 8.65
CA VAL A 64 -15.17 2.04 8.52
C VAL A 64 -15.52 1.77 7.06
N VAL A 65 -16.42 0.83 6.80
CA VAL A 65 -16.93 0.52 5.45
C VAL A 65 -18.44 0.51 5.48
N ALA A 66 -19.08 1.42 4.75
CA ALA A 66 -20.53 1.55 4.75
C ALA A 66 -21.10 1.86 3.36
N ALA A 67 -22.28 1.32 3.07
CA ALA A 67 -23.06 1.67 1.89
C ALA A 67 -23.95 2.89 2.21
N ILE A 68 -23.83 3.94 1.39
CA ILE A 68 -24.59 5.18 1.50
C ILE A 68 -25.34 5.40 0.17
N GLY A 69 -26.60 4.97 0.14
CA GLY A 69 -27.37 4.89 -1.11
C GLY A 69 -26.69 3.95 -2.11
N GLU A 70 -26.40 4.43 -3.32
CA GLU A 70 -25.71 3.68 -4.38
C GLU A 70 -24.17 3.83 -4.32
N ARG A 71 -23.63 4.29 -3.20
CA ARG A 71 -22.20 4.54 -3.00
C ARG A 71 -21.68 3.71 -1.84
N VAL A 72 -20.39 3.45 -1.85
CA VAL A 72 -19.68 2.86 -0.70
C VAL A 72 -18.63 3.86 -0.24
N VAL A 73 -18.56 4.12 1.06
CA VAL A 73 -17.52 4.93 1.67
C VAL A 73 -16.63 4.03 2.55
N VAL A 74 -15.33 4.24 2.42
CA VAL A 74 -14.30 3.66 3.29
C VAL A 74 -13.59 4.82 3.99
N VAL A 75 -13.53 4.78 5.31
CA VAL A 75 -12.78 5.76 6.11
C VAL A 75 -11.79 5.01 6.98
N GLU A 76 -10.51 5.35 6.84
CA GLU A 76 -9.40 4.80 7.60
C GLU A 76 -8.77 5.89 8.46
N PRO A 77 -9.16 6.01 9.74
CA PRO A 77 -8.50 6.95 10.64
C PRO A 77 -7.01 6.62 10.76
N ASN A 78 -6.16 7.56 10.36
CA ASN A 78 -4.70 7.41 10.26
C ASN A 78 -4.22 6.16 9.49
N GLY A 79 -5.04 5.62 8.58
CA GLY A 79 -4.70 4.50 7.71
C GLY A 79 -4.37 4.94 6.29
N TYR A 80 -3.86 4.01 5.49
CA TYR A 80 -3.36 4.24 4.12
C TYR A 80 -3.67 3.08 3.16
N VAL A 81 -4.51 2.11 3.55
CA VAL A 81 -4.78 0.93 2.71
C VAL A 81 -5.42 1.34 1.38
N GLY A 82 -6.29 2.35 1.39
CA GLY A 82 -6.97 2.86 0.23
C GLY A 82 -6.06 3.52 -0.81
N VAL A 83 -4.83 3.91 -0.47
CA VAL A 83 -3.84 4.38 -1.47
C VAL A 83 -3.03 3.23 -2.08
N ASN A 84 -3.25 1.98 -1.66
CA ASN A 84 -2.61 0.85 -2.32
C ASN A 84 -3.30 0.61 -3.69
N PRO A 85 -2.56 0.70 -4.81
CA PRO A 85 -3.13 0.50 -6.15
C PRO A 85 -3.79 -0.87 -6.32
N VAL A 86 -3.25 -1.92 -5.68
CA VAL A 86 -3.83 -3.27 -5.73
C VAL A 86 -5.22 -3.27 -5.11
N VAL A 87 -5.39 -2.57 -3.98
CA VAL A 87 -6.70 -2.39 -3.32
C VAL A 87 -7.64 -1.61 -4.23
N LEU A 88 -7.20 -0.47 -4.76
CA LEU A 88 -8.07 0.37 -5.62
C LEU A 88 -8.48 -0.32 -6.91
N ARG A 89 -7.58 -1.06 -7.57
CA ARG A 89 -7.93 -1.88 -8.74
C ARG A 89 -8.97 -2.93 -8.38
N HIS A 90 -8.84 -3.62 -7.26
CA HIS A 90 -9.83 -4.61 -6.86
C HIS A 90 -11.16 -3.98 -6.46
N ALA A 91 -11.12 -2.86 -5.74
CA ALA A 91 -12.31 -2.19 -5.22
C ALA A 91 -13.12 -1.47 -6.33
N SER A 92 -12.46 -0.99 -7.38
CA SER A 92 -13.08 -0.28 -8.51
C SER A 92 -13.50 -1.19 -9.68
N ARG A 93 -13.40 -2.52 -9.55
CA ARG A 93 -13.82 -3.44 -10.63
C ARG A 93 -15.31 -3.27 -10.96
N GLY A 94 -15.60 -2.75 -12.16
CA GLY A 94 -16.95 -2.45 -12.62
C GLY A 94 -17.51 -1.10 -12.18
N GLY A 95 -16.70 -0.24 -11.56
CA GLY A 95 -17.12 1.09 -11.13
C GLY A 95 -15.99 2.10 -11.06
N LEU A 96 -16.11 3.06 -10.15
CA LEU A 96 -15.16 4.15 -9.97
C LEU A 96 -14.89 4.40 -8.49
N ALA A 97 -13.62 4.59 -8.15
CA ALA A 97 -13.15 4.94 -6.81
C ALA A 97 -12.35 6.25 -6.85
N VAL A 98 -12.58 7.12 -5.87
CA VAL A 98 -11.75 8.30 -5.60
C VAL A 98 -11.26 8.20 -4.16
N CYS A 99 -9.94 8.10 -4.01
CA CYS A 99 -9.25 7.98 -2.73
C CYS A 99 -8.53 9.30 -2.42
N VAL A 100 -8.63 9.75 -1.17
CA VAL A 100 -7.94 10.94 -0.66
C VAL A 100 -7.25 10.54 0.64
N TYR A 101 -5.96 10.82 0.74
CA TYR A 101 -5.13 10.51 1.89
C TYR A 101 -4.41 11.74 2.39
N TRP A 102 -4.29 11.87 3.71
CA TRP A 102 -3.34 12.75 4.37
C TRP A 102 -2.86 12.17 5.70
N ASN A 103 -1.74 12.68 6.20
CA ASN A 103 -1.24 12.40 7.55
C ASN A 103 -0.77 13.67 8.28
N VAL A 104 -0.32 13.51 9.52
CA VAL A 104 0.15 14.61 10.38
C VAL A 104 1.34 15.38 9.80
N ASN A 105 2.10 14.77 8.89
CA ASN A 105 3.21 15.41 8.19
C ASN A 105 2.78 16.06 6.87
N MET A 106 1.47 16.15 6.61
CA MET A 106 0.87 16.67 5.37
C MET A 106 1.31 15.94 4.10
N LEU A 107 1.81 14.71 4.23
CA LEU A 107 1.96 13.84 3.08
C LEU A 107 0.55 13.54 2.57
N THR A 108 0.28 13.92 1.33
CA THR A 108 -1.06 13.89 0.75
C THR A 108 -1.02 13.09 -0.55
N ASP A 109 -2.04 12.28 -0.77
CA ASP A 109 -2.26 11.65 -2.07
C ASP A 109 -3.74 11.67 -2.45
N VAL A 110 -3.99 11.66 -3.75
CA VAL A 110 -5.31 11.48 -4.31
C VAL A 110 -5.18 10.55 -5.49
N GLU A 111 -5.87 9.41 -5.43
CA GLU A 111 -5.87 8.44 -6.51
C GLU A 111 -7.29 8.22 -7.05
N ILE A 112 -7.39 8.05 -8.37
CA ILE A 112 -8.63 7.72 -9.05
C ILE A 112 -8.46 6.40 -9.77
N ALA A 113 -9.40 5.49 -9.54
CA ALA A 113 -9.46 4.21 -10.23
C ALA A 113 -10.82 4.01 -10.89
N GLU A 114 -10.82 3.43 -12.09
CA GLU A 114 -12.03 3.15 -12.86
C GLU A 114 -11.91 1.77 -13.52
N ASN A 115 -12.95 0.94 -13.39
CA ASN A 115 -13.05 -0.39 -13.96
C ASN A 115 -11.84 -1.29 -13.68
N GLY A 116 -11.29 -1.16 -12.48
CA GLY A 116 -10.15 -1.95 -12.01
C GLY A 116 -8.78 -1.52 -12.52
N ALA A 117 -8.66 -0.30 -13.02
CA ALA A 117 -7.38 0.35 -13.34
C ALA A 117 -7.24 1.66 -12.55
N VAL A 118 -6.06 1.92 -11.98
CA VAL A 118 -5.74 3.25 -11.41
C VAL A 118 -5.39 4.17 -12.58
N ILE A 119 -6.25 5.15 -12.83
CA ILE A 119 -6.18 5.99 -14.04
C ILE A 119 -5.35 7.26 -13.84
N GLY A 120 -5.10 7.69 -12.60
CA GLY A 120 -4.23 8.82 -12.28
C GLY A 120 -4.42 9.34 -10.85
N GLY A 121 -3.59 10.31 -10.47
CA GLY A 121 -3.60 10.96 -9.17
C GLY A 121 -2.80 12.26 -9.15
N ILE A 122 -2.61 12.85 -7.97
CA ILE A 122 -1.85 14.11 -7.84
C ILE A 122 -0.33 13.91 -7.85
N ASN A 123 0.16 12.79 -7.35
CA ASN A 123 1.60 12.53 -7.29
C ASN A 123 2.13 11.77 -8.53
N ASP A 124 1.24 11.29 -9.41
CA ASP A 124 1.54 10.53 -10.66
C ASP A 124 2.67 9.50 -10.50
N MET A 125 2.78 8.89 -9.31
CA MET A 125 3.89 8.02 -8.93
C MET A 125 3.88 6.68 -9.66
N GLN A 126 2.84 6.40 -10.46
CA GLN A 126 2.72 5.17 -11.23
C GLN A 126 2.41 5.46 -12.71
N PRO A 127 2.76 4.55 -13.64
CA PRO A 127 2.37 4.69 -15.04
C PRO A 127 0.85 4.53 -15.18
N HIS A 128 0.13 5.65 -15.13
CA HIS A 128 -1.31 5.68 -15.12
C HIS A 128 -1.92 5.85 -16.52
N GLY A 129 -3.22 5.59 -16.64
CA GLY A 129 -4.04 5.91 -17.81
C GLY A 129 -4.25 7.42 -18.00
N ALA A 130 -3.16 8.19 -18.14
CA ALA A 130 -3.12 9.65 -18.05
C ALA A 130 -4.10 10.37 -18.99
N LYS A 131 -4.46 9.77 -20.14
CA LYS A 131 -5.52 10.32 -21.01
C LYS A 131 -6.88 10.29 -20.32
N ARG A 132 -7.27 9.12 -19.79
CA ARG A 132 -8.58 8.93 -19.14
C ARG A 132 -8.71 9.76 -17.88
N PHE A 133 -7.65 9.86 -17.09
CA PHE A 133 -7.62 10.75 -15.93
C PHE A 133 -7.84 12.22 -16.32
N ARG A 134 -7.14 12.71 -17.34
CA ARG A 134 -7.32 14.10 -17.81
C ARG A 134 -8.72 14.38 -18.34
N GLU A 135 -9.35 13.43 -19.04
CA GLU A 135 -10.74 13.55 -19.49
C GLU A 135 -11.72 13.65 -18.32
N LEU A 136 -11.52 12.84 -17.29
CA LEU A 136 -12.44 12.74 -16.15
C LEU A 136 -12.24 13.89 -15.15
N ALA A 137 -10.99 14.21 -14.83
CA ALA A 137 -10.60 15.20 -13.83
C ALA A 137 -10.40 16.61 -14.40
N GLY A 138 -10.24 16.76 -15.72
CA GLY A 138 -10.07 18.05 -16.40
C GLY A 138 -11.14 19.09 -16.06
N PRO A 139 -12.45 18.74 -16.04
CA PRO A 139 -13.50 19.66 -15.62
C PRO A 139 -13.40 20.17 -14.18
N LEU A 140 -12.61 19.53 -13.32
CA LEU A 140 -12.36 19.94 -11.93
C LEU A 140 -11.18 20.91 -11.80
N GLY A 141 -10.44 21.14 -12.89
CA GLY A 141 -9.11 21.75 -12.87
C GLY A 141 -8.08 20.73 -12.38
N LEU A 142 -7.09 20.41 -13.21
CA LEU A 142 -6.06 19.45 -12.82
C LEU A 142 -5.10 20.10 -11.80
N PRO A 143 -4.73 19.38 -10.73
CA PRO A 143 -3.78 19.87 -9.76
C PRO A 143 -2.39 20.02 -10.39
N GLY A 144 -1.69 21.10 -10.05
CA GLY A 144 -0.31 21.32 -10.48
C GLY A 144 0.69 20.51 -9.63
N PRO A 145 1.94 20.37 -10.07
CA PRO A 145 2.97 19.59 -9.37
C PRO A 145 3.36 20.16 -7.99
N ASP A 146 3.14 21.46 -7.77
CA ASP A 146 3.50 22.17 -6.53
C ASP A 146 2.25 22.58 -5.73
N LEU A 147 1.16 21.81 -5.84
CA LEU A 147 -0.07 22.12 -5.12
C LEU A 147 0.15 22.00 -3.61
N ASP A 148 -0.31 23.01 -2.86
CA ASP A 148 -0.28 22.96 -1.40
C ASP A 148 -1.04 21.72 -0.88
N PRO A 149 -0.55 21.00 0.15
CA PRO A 149 -1.21 19.81 0.68
C PRO A 149 -2.68 20.02 1.05
N LEU A 150 -3.05 21.16 1.63
CA LEU A 150 -4.46 21.43 1.98
C LEU A 150 -5.30 21.65 0.73
N ASP A 151 -4.76 22.34 -0.28
CA ASP A 151 -5.42 22.49 -1.57
C ASP A 151 -5.59 21.15 -2.30
N ALA A 152 -4.63 20.23 -2.16
CA ALA A 152 -4.68 18.88 -2.68
C ALA A 152 -5.77 18.03 -2.00
N ILE A 153 -5.88 18.09 -0.67
CA ILE A 153 -6.97 17.46 0.07
C ILE A 153 -8.32 18.03 -0.38
N ALA A 154 -8.45 19.36 -0.43
CA ALA A 154 -9.67 20.03 -0.86
C ALA A 154 -10.06 19.65 -2.30
N TRP A 155 -9.07 19.53 -3.20
CA TRP A 155 -9.29 19.04 -4.56
C TRP A 155 -9.79 17.60 -4.57
N GLY A 156 -9.17 16.70 -3.79
CA GLY A 156 -9.57 15.30 -3.68
C GLY A 156 -11.01 15.13 -3.20
N LEU A 157 -11.42 15.86 -2.15
CA LEU A 157 -12.80 15.83 -1.65
C LEU A 157 -13.81 16.36 -2.68
N ARG A 158 -13.46 17.42 -3.42
CA ARG A 158 -14.27 17.88 -4.56
C ARG A 158 -14.36 16.82 -5.65
N ALA A 159 -13.28 16.09 -5.93
CA ALA A 159 -13.27 14.99 -6.89
C ALA A 159 -14.17 13.84 -6.43
N GLN A 160 -14.18 13.49 -5.14
CA GLN A 160 -15.13 12.52 -4.59
C GLN A 160 -16.58 12.98 -4.82
N ALA A 161 -16.91 14.21 -4.43
CA ALA A 161 -18.26 14.76 -4.61
C ALA A 161 -18.71 14.75 -6.08
N ARG A 162 -17.82 15.13 -7.02
CA ARG A 162 -18.18 15.30 -8.43
C ARG A 162 -18.14 14.02 -9.24
N LEU A 163 -17.16 13.15 -9.01
CA LEU A 163 -16.95 11.95 -9.82
C LEU A 163 -17.62 10.73 -9.20
N ALA A 164 -17.48 10.56 -7.89
CA ALA A 164 -18.09 9.46 -7.17
C ALA A 164 -19.50 9.83 -6.65
N GLY A 165 -19.86 11.11 -6.54
CA GLY A 165 -21.20 11.55 -6.15
C GLY A 165 -21.44 11.58 -4.64
N LEU A 166 -20.39 11.49 -3.84
CA LEU A 166 -20.43 11.59 -2.38
C LEU A 166 -19.09 12.17 -1.89
N SER A 167 -19.13 13.04 -0.90
CA SER A 167 -17.97 13.45 -0.11
C SER A 167 -18.30 13.24 1.36
N LEU A 168 -17.30 12.87 2.17
CA LEU A 168 -17.50 12.76 3.61
C LEU A 168 -17.76 14.15 4.20
N THR A 169 -18.71 14.25 5.12
CA THR A 169 -19.02 15.44 5.92
C THR A 169 -18.95 15.09 7.41
N ALA A 170 -18.94 16.10 8.29
CA ALA A 170 -19.02 15.86 9.74
C ALA A 170 -20.24 15.05 10.15
N GLU A 171 -21.42 15.37 9.61
CA GLU A 171 -22.67 14.71 9.96
C GLU A 171 -22.67 13.25 9.50
N LEU A 172 -22.16 12.99 8.29
CA LEU A 172 -22.02 11.62 7.80
C LEU A 172 -21.00 10.84 8.63
N TRP A 173 -19.87 11.45 8.98
CA TRP A 173 -18.87 10.80 9.82
C TRP A 173 -19.44 10.46 11.20
N GLN A 174 -20.11 11.41 11.85
CA GLN A 174 -20.77 11.20 13.14
C GLN A 174 -21.86 10.11 13.04
N HIS A 175 -22.60 10.03 11.94
CA HIS A 175 -23.57 8.98 11.70
C HIS A 175 -22.91 7.59 11.58
N LEU A 176 -21.77 7.49 10.91
CA LEU A 176 -21.01 6.25 10.74
C LEU A 176 -20.38 5.77 12.06
N GLN A 177 -19.91 6.69 12.91
CA GLN A 177 -19.37 6.39 14.24
C GLN A 177 -20.37 5.65 15.15
N ASN A 178 -21.66 5.77 14.88
CA ASN A 178 -22.75 5.15 15.64
C ASN A 178 -23.27 3.84 15.03
N GLN A 179 -22.59 3.27 14.04
CA GLN A 179 -23.00 2.04 13.37
C GLN A 179 -21.93 0.95 13.45
N PRO A 180 -22.32 -0.33 13.56
CA PRO A 180 -21.38 -1.43 13.50
C PRO A 180 -20.91 -1.63 12.06
N CYS A 181 -19.90 -0.87 11.66
CA CYS A 181 -19.36 -0.85 10.30
C CYS A 181 -17.82 -0.75 10.27
N ALA A 182 -17.14 -0.96 11.41
CA ALA A 182 -15.70 -0.97 11.49
C ALA A 182 -15.12 -2.39 11.43
N TYR A 183 -14.12 -2.59 10.57
CA TYR A 183 -13.46 -3.87 10.31
C TYR A 183 -11.95 -3.74 10.52
N HIS A 184 -11.31 -4.80 11.01
CA HIS A 184 -9.87 -4.93 10.81
C HIS A 184 -9.58 -5.21 9.33
N LEU A 185 -8.47 -4.66 8.85
CA LEU A 185 -7.98 -4.90 7.51
C LEU A 185 -6.79 -5.85 7.53
N LEU A 186 -6.76 -6.75 6.56
CA LEU A 186 -5.57 -7.48 6.16
C LEU A 186 -5.39 -7.23 4.66
N PRO A 187 -4.76 -6.12 4.27
CA PRO A 187 -4.68 -5.71 2.89
C PRO A 187 -3.88 -6.71 2.04
N PRO A 188 -4.06 -6.72 0.71
CA PRO A 188 -3.13 -7.42 -0.18
C PRO A 188 -1.73 -6.79 -0.06
N LEU A 189 -0.69 -7.56 -0.42
CA LEU A 189 0.67 -7.05 -0.51
C LEU A 189 0.74 -5.91 -1.56
N PRO A 190 1.63 -4.92 -1.36
CA PRO A 190 1.78 -3.81 -2.30
C PRO A 190 2.27 -4.30 -3.65
N GLU A 191 1.95 -3.59 -4.72
CA GLU A 191 2.46 -3.95 -6.05
C GLU A 191 3.99 -3.83 -6.10
N GLN A 192 4.60 -4.74 -6.86
CA GLN A 192 6.02 -4.72 -7.13
C GLN A 192 6.30 -3.97 -8.42
N HIS A 193 7.20 -2.99 -8.35
CA HIS A 193 7.58 -2.16 -9.48
C HIS A 193 9.08 -2.33 -9.79
N PRO A 194 9.51 -2.13 -11.04
CA PRO A 194 10.92 -1.98 -11.37
C PRO A 194 11.46 -0.69 -10.76
N THR A 195 12.28 -0.82 -9.71
CA THR A 195 12.99 0.28 -9.06
C THR A 195 14.37 0.49 -9.70
N ARG A 196 15.05 -0.59 -10.14
CA ARG A 196 16.43 -0.63 -10.72
C ARG A 196 17.47 0.23 -9.98
N ARG A 197 17.16 0.56 -8.74
CA ARG A 197 17.91 1.43 -7.82
C ARG A 197 17.68 0.86 -6.44
N THR A 198 18.69 1.00 -5.60
CA THR A 198 18.64 0.58 -4.20
C THR A 198 19.01 1.75 -3.33
N TRP A 199 18.40 1.81 -2.15
CA TRP A 199 18.72 2.78 -1.11
C TRP A 199 20.01 2.39 -0.35
N HIS A 200 20.44 1.12 -0.43
CA HIS A 200 21.57 0.61 0.35
C HIS A 200 22.91 0.91 -0.33
N GLN A 201 23.77 1.68 0.34
CA GLN A 201 25.03 2.18 -0.23
C GLN A 201 25.99 1.07 -0.67
N GLU A 202 26.09 -0.02 0.08
CA GLU A 202 26.97 -1.15 -0.28
C GLU A 202 26.43 -2.01 -1.43
N VAL A 203 25.12 -1.98 -1.69
CA VAL A 203 24.47 -2.73 -2.78
C VAL A 203 24.46 -1.91 -4.06
N ALA A 204 24.38 -0.58 -3.97
CA ALA A 204 24.29 0.33 -5.11
C ALA A 204 25.35 0.11 -6.21
N PRO A 205 26.64 -0.17 -5.89
CA PRO A 205 27.65 -0.48 -6.91
C PRO A 205 27.35 -1.71 -7.77
N LEU A 206 26.48 -2.62 -7.32
CA LEU A 206 26.09 -3.82 -8.07
C LEU A 206 25.02 -3.55 -9.12
N ALA A 207 24.26 -2.44 -9.03
CA ALA A 207 23.07 -2.21 -9.84
C ALA A 207 23.33 -2.30 -11.36
N GLY A 208 24.43 -1.72 -11.84
CA GLY A 208 24.80 -1.79 -13.25
C GLY A 208 25.07 -3.23 -13.73
N ALA A 209 25.82 -4.00 -12.94
CA ALA A 209 26.14 -5.40 -13.25
C ALA A 209 24.88 -6.29 -13.19
N VAL A 210 24.02 -6.08 -12.20
CA VAL A 210 22.74 -6.82 -12.07
C VAL A 210 21.82 -6.56 -13.26
N VAL A 211 21.73 -5.32 -13.75
CA VAL A 211 20.90 -4.96 -14.91
C VAL A 211 21.47 -5.53 -16.22
N ALA A 212 22.80 -5.64 -16.33
CA ALA A 212 23.47 -6.16 -17.52
C ALA A 212 23.53 -7.70 -17.58
N ALA A 213 23.41 -8.39 -16.44
CA ALA A 213 23.51 -9.83 -16.35
C ALA A 213 22.29 -10.56 -16.93
N ASP A 214 22.48 -11.84 -17.27
CA ASP A 214 21.39 -12.70 -17.72
C ASP A 214 20.31 -12.86 -16.63
N ARG A 215 19.04 -12.78 -17.05
CA ARG A 215 17.90 -12.84 -16.14
C ARG A 215 17.90 -14.11 -15.28
N SER A 216 18.26 -15.27 -15.85
CA SER A 216 18.26 -16.54 -15.12
C SER A 216 19.33 -16.57 -14.03
N ILE A 217 20.50 -15.97 -14.29
CA ILE A 217 21.57 -15.82 -13.29
C ILE A 217 21.11 -14.92 -12.16
N VAL A 218 20.51 -13.76 -12.47
CA VAL A 218 20.02 -12.82 -11.45
C VAL A 218 18.93 -13.47 -10.59
N THR A 219 17.94 -14.14 -11.20
CA THR A 219 16.89 -14.85 -10.47
C THR A 219 17.47 -15.96 -9.56
N GLU A 220 18.46 -16.73 -10.04
CA GLU A 220 19.10 -17.76 -9.23
C GLU A 220 19.82 -17.14 -8.01
N LEU A 221 20.59 -16.06 -8.23
CA LEU A 221 21.27 -15.34 -7.15
C LEU A 221 20.28 -14.76 -6.13
N THR A 222 19.11 -14.28 -6.56
CA THR A 222 18.05 -13.80 -5.66
C THR A 222 17.60 -14.90 -4.70
N TRP A 223 17.28 -16.09 -5.20
CA TRP A 223 16.81 -17.20 -4.38
C TRP A 223 17.91 -17.85 -3.53
N GLN A 224 19.16 -17.82 -4.00
CA GLN A 224 20.31 -18.23 -3.19
C GLN A 224 20.55 -17.27 -2.03
N ALA A 225 20.52 -15.96 -2.28
CA ALA A 225 20.64 -14.93 -1.25
C ALA A 225 19.51 -15.07 -0.20
N MET A 226 18.28 -15.26 -0.67
CA MET A 226 17.12 -15.44 0.20
C MET A 226 17.23 -16.71 1.07
N SER A 227 17.60 -17.84 0.48
CA SER A 227 17.84 -19.09 1.22
C SER A 227 18.92 -18.93 2.29
N GLN A 228 20.03 -18.26 1.95
CA GLN A 228 21.12 -18.03 2.90
C GLN A 228 20.67 -17.16 4.08
N VAL A 229 19.91 -16.08 3.82
CA VAL A 229 19.39 -15.20 4.87
C VAL A 229 18.41 -15.95 5.75
N ALA A 230 17.47 -16.71 5.16
CA ALA A 230 16.50 -17.51 5.90
C ALA A 230 17.18 -18.55 6.81
N GLY A 231 18.25 -19.21 6.33
CA GLY A 231 19.05 -20.13 7.14
C GLY A 231 19.78 -19.42 8.28
N ALA A 232 20.40 -18.27 8.01
CA ALA A 232 21.15 -17.50 9.02
C ALA A 232 20.26 -17.02 10.19
N VAL A 233 18.99 -16.70 9.92
CA VAL A 233 18.02 -16.31 10.97
C VAL A 233 17.15 -17.46 11.47
N GLY A 234 17.41 -18.71 11.04
CA GLY A 234 16.67 -19.91 11.44
C GLY A 234 15.21 -19.96 10.96
N ALA A 235 14.83 -19.14 9.98
CA ALA A 235 13.45 -19.05 9.49
C ALA A 235 13.03 -20.21 8.59
N GLU A 236 13.98 -20.98 8.07
CA GLU A 236 13.73 -22.17 7.24
C GLU A 236 12.90 -23.26 7.94
N GLN A 237 12.84 -23.23 9.28
CA GLN A 237 12.04 -24.16 10.07
C GLN A 237 10.54 -23.84 10.04
N ARG A 238 10.17 -22.66 9.52
CA ARG A 238 8.77 -22.25 9.34
C ARG A 238 8.24 -22.82 8.05
N ALA A 239 7.15 -23.58 8.13
CA ALA A 239 6.58 -24.30 6.98
C ALA A 239 6.27 -23.36 5.80
N GLU A 240 5.74 -22.17 6.08
CA GLU A 240 5.41 -21.17 5.05
C GLU A 240 6.65 -20.56 4.37
N VAL A 241 7.76 -20.40 5.10
CA VAL A 241 9.04 -19.90 4.55
C VAL A 241 9.70 -21.00 3.72
N ALA A 242 9.76 -22.22 4.26
CA ALA A 242 10.30 -23.38 3.55
C ALA A 242 9.55 -23.64 2.23
N SER A 243 8.22 -23.56 2.24
CA SER A 243 7.39 -23.68 1.04
C SER A 243 7.74 -22.60 0.02
N ALA A 244 7.85 -21.34 0.46
CA ALA A 244 8.17 -20.23 -0.44
C ALA A 244 9.56 -20.36 -1.08
N LEU A 245 10.56 -20.78 -0.31
CA LEU A 245 11.92 -21.02 -0.81
C LEU A 245 11.97 -22.19 -1.80
N ALA A 246 11.30 -23.30 -1.49
CA ALA A 246 11.30 -24.49 -2.33
C ALA A 246 10.58 -24.24 -3.67
N ASN A 247 9.44 -23.55 -3.62
CA ASN A 247 8.63 -23.25 -4.80
C ASN A 247 9.10 -22.00 -5.56
N ARG A 248 9.98 -21.20 -4.96
CA ARG A 248 10.40 -19.89 -5.46
C ARG A 248 9.21 -18.98 -5.80
N ALA A 249 8.16 -19.06 -4.97
CA ALA A 249 6.89 -18.39 -5.17
C ALA A 249 6.07 -18.42 -3.87
N PHE A 250 5.09 -17.53 -3.73
CA PHE A 250 4.16 -17.56 -2.60
C PHE A 250 2.97 -18.48 -2.91
N ASP A 251 2.70 -19.40 -1.99
CA ASP A 251 1.40 -20.06 -1.90
C ASP A 251 0.44 -19.25 -1.02
N GLY A 252 -0.77 -19.77 -0.80
CA GLY A 252 -1.78 -19.08 0.02
C GLY A 252 -1.39 -18.92 1.50
N ALA A 253 -0.55 -19.80 2.06
CA ALA A 253 -0.10 -19.71 3.44
C ALA A 253 1.00 -18.65 3.58
N ALA A 254 1.96 -18.63 2.64
CA ALA A 254 3.01 -17.62 2.55
C ALA A 254 2.43 -16.22 2.30
N ASP A 255 1.45 -16.07 1.39
CA ASP A 255 0.74 -14.79 1.18
C ASP A 255 0.11 -14.28 2.48
N LEU A 256 -0.62 -15.15 3.19
CA LEU A 256 -1.30 -14.77 4.42
C LEU A 256 -0.31 -14.37 5.53
N ALA A 257 0.79 -15.11 5.65
CA ALA A 257 1.84 -14.82 6.63
C ALA A 257 2.55 -13.48 6.30
N ALA A 258 2.92 -13.27 5.04
CA ALA A 258 3.51 -12.02 4.58
C ALA A 258 2.60 -10.82 4.86
N ARG A 259 1.31 -10.91 4.51
CA ARG A 259 0.35 -9.83 4.75
C ARG A 259 0.23 -9.48 6.23
N ARG A 260 0.32 -10.45 7.14
CA ARG A 260 0.32 -10.20 8.58
C ARG A 260 1.62 -9.54 9.03
N ALA A 261 2.77 -10.00 8.52
CA ALA A 261 4.07 -9.42 8.84
C ALA A 261 4.18 -7.96 8.37
N PHE A 262 3.57 -7.62 7.23
CA PHE A 262 3.46 -6.24 6.72
C PHE A 262 2.66 -5.29 7.61
N LEU A 263 1.92 -5.81 8.60
CA LEU A 263 1.25 -5.00 9.63
C LEU A 263 2.09 -4.79 10.88
N GLY A 264 3.20 -5.52 11.02
CA GLY A 264 4.08 -5.48 12.17
C GLY A 264 5.31 -4.61 11.95
N ALA A 265 6.35 -4.86 12.75
CA ALA A 265 7.66 -4.23 12.61
C ALA A 265 8.77 -5.22 12.95
N GLY A 266 10.01 -4.78 12.79
CA GLY A 266 11.21 -5.54 13.15
C GLY A 266 11.56 -6.63 12.13
N ASN A 267 12.31 -7.63 12.58
CA ASN A 267 12.96 -8.60 11.70
C ASN A 267 11.99 -9.49 10.91
N ASP A 268 10.81 -9.78 11.47
CA ASP A 268 9.80 -10.58 10.78
C ASP A 268 9.24 -9.85 9.54
N LEU A 269 8.96 -8.55 9.69
CA LEU A 269 8.59 -7.69 8.56
C LEU A 269 9.67 -7.71 7.47
N VAL A 270 10.94 -7.54 7.86
CA VAL A 270 12.05 -7.51 6.90
C VAL A 270 12.18 -8.84 6.17
N LEU A 271 12.11 -9.97 6.88
CA LEU A 271 12.18 -11.30 6.28
C LEU A 271 11.08 -11.50 5.23
N TRP A 272 9.83 -11.17 5.57
CA TRP A 272 8.69 -11.32 4.66
C TRP A 272 8.74 -10.33 3.50
N ARG A 273 9.27 -9.12 3.70
CA ARG A 273 9.53 -8.15 2.63
C ARG A 273 10.57 -8.68 1.65
N MET A 274 11.65 -9.30 2.13
CA MET A 274 12.66 -9.94 1.28
C MET A 274 12.08 -11.12 0.49
N LEU A 275 11.37 -12.03 1.16
CA LEU A 275 10.72 -13.17 0.51
C LEU A 275 9.73 -12.68 -0.56
N TYR A 276 8.97 -11.62 -0.26
CA TYR A 276 8.07 -11.04 -1.22
C TYR A 276 8.84 -10.43 -2.40
N ALA A 277 9.86 -9.59 -2.14
CA ALA A 277 10.73 -8.99 -3.15
C ALA A 277 11.39 -10.02 -4.08
N ALA A 278 11.76 -11.19 -3.56
CA ALA A 278 12.32 -12.28 -4.35
C ALA A 278 11.36 -12.81 -5.44
N THR A 279 10.05 -12.60 -5.27
CA THR A 279 9.02 -12.96 -6.27
C THR A 279 8.80 -11.89 -7.35
N ASN A 280 9.50 -10.75 -7.28
CA ASN A 280 9.34 -9.66 -8.24
C ASN A 280 9.69 -10.11 -9.68
N PRO A 281 8.79 -9.91 -10.66
CA PRO A 281 9.05 -10.31 -12.04
C PRO A 281 10.24 -9.58 -12.69
N ASP A 282 10.58 -8.37 -12.22
CA ASP A 282 11.82 -7.67 -12.57
C ASP A 282 12.98 -8.22 -11.74
N ALA A 283 13.72 -9.17 -12.32
CA ALA A 283 14.81 -9.86 -11.62
C ALA A 283 15.88 -8.91 -11.05
N PRO A 284 16.29 -7.81 -11.74
CA PRO A 284 17.19 -6.83 -11.15
C PRO A 284 16.69 -6.21 -9.86
N SER A 285 15.45 -5.70 -9.85
CA SER A 285 14.83 -5.19 -8.62
C SER A 285 14.72 -6.26 -7.54
N ALA A 286 14.32 -7.48 -7.89
CA ALA A 286 14.23 -8.59 -6.94
C ALA A 286 15.55 -8.83 -6.19
N LEU A 287 16.68 -8.92 -6.92
CA LEU A 287 17.99 -9.13 -6.30
C LEU A 287 18.43 -7.92 -5.46
N LEU A 288 18.29 -6.70 -6.00
CA LEU A 288 18.75 -5.49 -5.31
C LEU A 288 17.97 -5.25 -4.00
N ASP A 289 16.66 -5.48 -4.00
CA ASP A 289 15.82 -5.31 -2.81
C ASP A 289 16.12 -6.39 -1.75
N VAL A 290 16.28 -7.65 -2.17
CA VAL A 290 16.69 -8.75 -1.26
C VAL A 290 18.05 -8.45 -0.63
N LEU A 291 19.04 -8.00 -1.40
CA LEU A 291 20.36 -7.66 -0.85
C LEU A 291 20.30 -6.45 0.06
N ALA A 292 19.54 -5.42 -0.28
CA ALA A 292 19.41 -4.23 0.56
C ALA A 292 18.82 -4.56 1.93
N ASP A 293 17.78 -5.39 1.96
CA ASP A 293 17.13 -5.78 3.21
C ASP A 293 17.91 -6.82 4.02
N ALA A 294 18.76 -7.63 3.37
CA ALA A 294 19.60 -8.61 4.04
C ALA A 294 20.51 -7.98 5.11
N SER A 295 20.90 -6.71 4.97
CA SER A 295 21.76 -6.02 5.94
C SER A 295 21.10 -5.78 7.30
N PHE A 296 19.76 -5.84 7.39
CA PHE A 296 19.05 -5.76 8.67
C PHE A 296 19.01 -7.11 9.40
N LEU A 297 19.17 -8.22 8.68
CA LEU A 297 19.02 -9.57 9.22
C LEU A 297 20.35 -10.30 9.42
N LEU A 298 21.38 -9.91 8.68
CA LEU A 298 22.71 -10.48 8.78
C LEU A 298 23.64 -9.59 9.61
N ASP A 299 24.59 -10.21 10.30
CA ASP A 299 25.73 -9.47 10.84
C ASP A 299 26.60 -8.92 9.69
N PRO A 300 27.42 -7.88 9.94
CA PRO A 300 28.22 -7.24 8.89
C PRO A 300 29.15 -8.20 8.13
N GLY A 301 29.69 -9.23 8.79
CA GLY A 301 30.58 -10.20 8.16
C GLY A 301 29.82 -11.14 7.21
N ALA A 302 28.69 -11.66 7.66
CA ALA A 302 27.81 -12.49 6.82
C ALA A 302 27.25 -11.70 5.62
N PHE A 303 26.90 -10.42 5.83
CA PHE A 303 26.42 -9.55 4.77
C PHE A 303 27.52 -9.26 3.73
N ALA A 304 28.72 -8.88 4.16
CA ALA A 304 29.87 -8.66 3.26
C ALA A 304 30.21 -9.93 2.46
N SER A 305 30.14 -11.11 3.09
CA SER A 305 30.33 -12.41 2.42
C SER A 305 29.27 -12.68 1.35
N LEU A 306 28.01 -12.36 1.62
CA LEU A 306 26.92 -12.45 0.63
C LEU A 306 27.17 -11.55 -0.57
N LEU A 307 27.51 -10.27 -0.34
CA LEU A 307 27.80 -9.33 -1.43
C LEU A 307 29.00 -9.76 -2.28
N ALA A 308 30.06 -10.27 -1.64
CA ALA A 308 31.23 -10.78 -2.35
C ALA A 308 30.87 -11.96 -3.27
N ARG A 309 30.06 -12.91 -2.80
CA ARG A 309 29.58 -14.03 -3.63
C ARG A 309 28.79 -13.56 -4.83
N VAL A 310 27.83 -12.65 -4.64
CA VAL A 310 27.02 -12.10 -5.74
C VAL A 310 27.92 -11.41 -6.77
N ARG A 311 28.87 -10.59 -6.33
CA ARG A 311 29.82 -9.90 -7.22
C ARG A 311 30.62 -10.85 -8.09
N THR A 312 31.11 -11.96 -7.52
CA THR A 312 31.85 -12.97 -8.27
C THR A 312 31.01 -13.58 -9.39
N HIS A 313 29.73 -13.89 -9.14
CA HIS A 313 28.85 -14.50 -10.14
C HIS A 313 28.39 -13.51 -11.23
N LEU A 314 28.25 -12.22 -10.90
CA LEU A 314 27.90 -11.19 -11.89
C LEU A 314 29.07 -10.81 -12.80
N SER A 315 30.30 -11.18 -12.44
CA SER A 315 31.52 -10.88 -13.20
C SER A 315 31.99 -12.04 -14.09
N ALA A 316 31.31 -13.20 -14.03
CA ALA A 316 31.60 -14.41 -14.78
C ALA A 316 30.75 -14.46 -16.06
#